data_AF-A0A0X8P5F1-F1
#
_entry.id   AF-A0A0X8P5F1-F1
#
_cell.length_a   1.000
_cell.length_b   1.000
_cell.length_c   1.000
_cell.angle_alpha   90.00
_cell.angle_beta   90.00
_cell.angle_gamma   90.00
#
_symmetry.space_group_name_H-M   'P 1'
#
loop_
_entity.id
_entity.type
_entity.pdbx_description
1 polymer ?
#
loop_
_entity_poly.entity_id
_entity_poly.type
_entity_poly.pdbx_seq_one_letter_code
_entity_poly.pdbx_strand_id
1 'polypeptide(L)'
;MALAVAVAPAGMLACLAAARRRPDGQAIVVGLPLPALAALSLAAAIGVVALGWQRTLGAPGLLGSRLGHLALAAAAVLGLAGLAAAWLHSRAPERAARAGWRRAGAMLLGALALLAALLAVAIAWQPDEALAIAHWPFAWRYDAGLPVSGHTWRRLWLALGLTLLALALLTAALFARRGRLVLLTAAAGLLVSASWPAPRLLLTEATHTSYQRSPLVFSDDNLLRGARLYQAHCAACHGARADGRGVLAAGLPAWPSVLGAALFDNRLEGELYARLAREGATHGGAAARAPGEALSPDQVWLVLDYLRVQAYGASGGTGMPAIPAPVVALACRDGRAATLSGLRGLPVRVAAFSPGAPPEPQDPRLLTVALTRGGALAADADCVAADEAAWEAYALAAGVAPAELAGAQFMVDRRGWLRARRLPGAAPAWTSADNVCGPGGRMENTSAQGLGALLLAMDRAPIEIPDTRRRQ
;
A
#
# COMPACT_ATOMS: atom_id res chain seq x y z
N MET A 1 13.31 4.31 10.76
CA MET A 1 12.50 3.69 11.83
C MET A 1 13.41 3.08 12.89
N ALA A 2 14.28 2.15 12.54
CA ALA A 2 15.23 1.54 13.49
C ALA A 2 16.06 2.57 14.31
N LEU A 3 16.59 3.62 13.67
CA LEU A 3 17.28 4.71 14.36
C LEU A 3 16.38 5.44 15.37
N ALA A 4 15.12 5.72 15.03
CA ALA A 4 14.16 6.35 15.95
C ALA A 4 13.82 5.45 17.15
N VAL A 5 13.82 4.13 16.97
CA VAL A 5 13.65 3.15 18.05
C VAL A 5 14.92 3.03 18.91
N ALA A 6 16.12 3.24 18.32
CA ALA A 6 17.42 3.05 18.99
C ALA A 6 17.89 4.24 19.84
N VAL A 7 17.40 5.46 19.59
CA VAL A 7 17.84 6.68 20.30
C VAL A 7 17.46 6.70 21.79
N ALA A 8 16.31 6.12 22.17
CA ALA A 8 15.86 6.03 23.57
C ALA A 8 16.59 4.95 24.42
N PRO A 9 16.77 3.69 23.95
CA PRO A 9 17.41 2.64 24.75
C PRO A 9 18.91 2.85 24.99
N ALA A 10 19.62 3.57 24.12
CA ALA A 10 21.04 3.91 24.32
C ALA A 10 21.26 4.74 25.60
N GLY A 11 20.37 5.70 25.88
CA GLY A 11 20.39 6.48 27.11
C GLY A 11 20.06 5.66 28.36
N MET A 12 19.11 4.71 28.25
CA MET A 12 18.72 3.83 29.37
C MET A 12 19.79 2.78 29.71
N LEU A 13 20.46 2.20 28.70
CA LEU A 13 21.56 1.24 28.91
C LEU A 13 22.82 1.90 29.46
N ALA A 14 23.13 3.14 29.05
CA ALA A 14 24.22 3.92 29.62
C ALA A 14 24.00 4.22 31.13
N CYS A 15 22.75 4.52 31.53
CA CYS A 15 22.39 4.71 32.95
C CYS A 15 22.58 3.44 33.79
N LEU A 16 22.31 2.27 33.23
CA LEU A 16 22.49 0.97 33.90
C LEU A 16 23.97 0.58 34.07
N ALA A 17 24.81 0.93 33.10
CA ALA A 17 26.25 0.69 33.16
C ALA A 17 26.94 1.57 34.22
N ALA A 18 26.51 2.82 34.38
CA ALA A 18 27.00 3.74 35.40
C ALA A 18 26.64 3.30 36.83
N ALA A 19 25.45 2.71 37.03
CA ALA A 19 25.01 2.20 38.33
C ALA A 19 25.82 0.98 38.84
N ARG A 20 26.64 0.34 38.00
CA ARG A 20 27.41 -0.86 38.32
C ARG A 20 28.88 -0.61 38.68
N ARG A 21 29.42 0.62 38.58
CA ARG A 21 30.87 0.87 38.79
C ARG A 21 31.20 1.80 39.98
N ARG A 22 31.88 1.19 40.96
CA ARG A 22 32.87 1.66 41.96
C ARG A 22 32.48 1.99 43.43
N PRO A 23 33.42 1.74 44.38
CA PRO A 23 33.19 1.70 45.83
C PRO A 23 33.36 3.05 46.55
N ASP A 24 33.83 4.10 45.85
CA ASP A 24 34.12 5.40 46.45
C ASP A 24 32.98 6.39 46.18
N GLY A 25 32.24 6.73 47.23
CA GLY A 25 30.93 7.38 47.23
C GLY A 25 30.84 8.83 46.71
N GLN A 26 31.43 9.17 45.57
CA GLN A 26 31.14 10.42 44.86
C GLN A 26 30.15 10.16 43.70
N ALA A 27 28.96 10.74 43.81
CA ALA A 27 27.87 10.56 42.85
C ALA A 27 28.07 11.41 41.58
N ILE A 28 28.68 10.84 40.54
CA ILE A 28 28.54 11.41 39.20
C ILE A 28 27.19 10.95 38.63
N VAL A 29 26.23 11.88 38.51
CA VAL A 29 24.93 11.65 37.88
C VAL A 29 25.11 11.66 36.35
N VAL A 30 25.73 10.63 35.76
CA VAL A 30 25.77 10.45 34.28
C VAL A 30 24.55 9.64 33.82
N GLY A 31 23.37 9.99 34.34
CA GLY A 31 22.12 9.37 33.94
C GLY A 31 21.08 10.44 33.65
N LEU A 32 20.32 10.26 32.57
CA LEU A 32 19.17 11.11 32.28
C LEU A 32 18.17 11.02 33.44
N PRO A 33 17.65 12.16 33.95
CA PRO A 33 16.63 12.13 34.99
C PRO A 33 15.39 11.38 34.47
N LEU A 34 14.73 10.61 35.33
CA LEU A 34 13.50 9.87 35.01
C LEU A 34 12.45 10.67 34.21
N PRO A 35 12.16 11.95 34.50
CA PRO A 35 11.26 12.75 33.66
C PRO A 35 11.78 12.97 32.23
N ALA A 36 13.09 13.17 32.05
CA ALA A 36 13.67 13.28 30.71
C ALA A 36 13.62 11.94 29.97
N LEU A 37 13.87 10.82 30.65
CA LEU A 37 13.67 9.48 30.07
C LEU A 37 12.22 9.23 29.66
N ALA A 38 11.26 9.68 30.48
CA ALA A 38 9.83 9.58 30.16
C ALA A 38 9.47 10.38 28.90
N ALA A 39 9.92 11.65 28.84
CA ALA A 39 9.70 12.52 27.69
C ALA A 39 10.34 11.97 26.41
N LEU A 40 11.59 11.50 26.48
CA LEU A 40 12.30 10.91 25.35
C LEU A 40 11.63 9.62 24.86
N SER A 41 11.19 8.76 25.77
CA SER A 41 10.52 7.50 25.40
C SER A 41 9.18 7.77 24.71
N LEU A 42 8.42 8.77 25.18
CA LEU A 42 7.17 9.20 24.56
C LEU A 42 7.41 9.82 23.17
N ALA A 43 8.38 10.73 23.05
CA ALA A 43 8.75 11.33 21.78
C ALA A 43 9.20 10.28 20.76
N ALA A 44 10.00 9.29 21.20
CA ALA A 44 10.41 8.17 20.37
C ALA A 44 9.21 7.30 19.95
N ALA A 45 8.27 6.98 20.85
CA ALA A 45 7.06 6.25 20.51
C ALA A 45 6.24 6.96 19.42
N ILE A 46 6.01 8.27 19.57
CA ILE A 46 5.30 9.09 18.58
C ILE A 46 6.05 9.10 17.24
N GLY A 47 7.37 9.30 17.27
CA GLY A 47 8.20 9.29 16.06
C GLY A 47 8.17 7.95 15.33
N VAL A 48 8.17 6.83 16.06
CA VAL A 48 8.07 5.48 15.49
C VAL A 48 6.71 5.26 14.82
N VAL A 49 5.61 5.67 15.46
CA VAL A 49 4.27 5.58 14.87
C VAL A 49 4.17 6.46 13.62
N ALA A 50 4.61 7.72 13.69
CA ALA A 50 4.55 8.66 12.57
C ALA A 50 5.36 8.15 11.37
N LEU A 51 6.58 7.66 11.61
CA LEU A 51 7.42 7.13 10.55
C LEU A 51 6.91 5.78 10.02
N GLY A 52 6.34 4.94 10.88
CA GLY A 52 5.66 3.70 10.49
C GLY A 52 4.46 3.98 9.60
N TRP A 53 3.62 4.95 9.97
CA TRP A 53 2.49 5.41 9.16
C TRP A 53 2.93 5.88 7.78
N GLN A 54 3.97 6.71 7.70
CA GLN A 54 4.51 7.18 6.42
C GLN A 54 5.08 6.04 5.57
N ARG A 55 5.88 5.15 6.16
CA ARG A 55 6.52 4.04 5.43
C ARG A 55 5.51 3.01 4.93
N THR A 56 4.47 2.73 5.72
CA THR A 56 3.44 1.74 5.40
C THR A 56 2.21 2.35 4.70
N LEU A 57 2.25 3.64 4.39
CA LEU A 57 1.23 4.36 3.61
C LEU A 57 -0.14 4.36 4.26
N GLY A 58 -0.13 4.64 5.56
CA GLY A 58 -1.33 4.87 6.35
C GLY A 58 -1.78 3.67 7.18
N ALA A 59 -3.03 3.76 7.64
CA ALA A 59 -3.62 2.78 8.55
C ALA A 59 -3.60 1.34 8.00
N PRO A 60 -3.93 1.08 6.71
CA PRO A 60 -3.93 -0.29 6.19
C PRO A 60 -2.58 -0.99 6.31
N GLY A 61 -1.50 -0.31 5.95
CA GLY A 61 -0.16 -0.85 6.10
C GLY A 61 0.29 -0.92 7.55
N LEU A 62 0.01 0.09 8.38
CA LEU A 62 0.41 0.08 9.78
C LEU A 62 -0.25 -1.07 10.57
N LEU A 63 -1.51 -1.38 10.25
CA LEU A 63 -2.31 -2.38 10.93
C LEU A 63 -2.26 -3.77 10.27
N GLY A 64 -1.87 -3.86 9.00
CA GLY A 64 -1.95 -5.10 8.23
C GLY A 64 -0.63 -5.61 7.64
N SER A 65 0.47 -4.87 7.78
CA SER A 65 1.80 -5.29 7.34
C SER A 65 2.68 -5.75 8.51
N ARG A 66 3.66 -6.62 8.23
CA ARG A 66 4.62 -7.09 9.24
C ARG A 66 5.45 -5.92 9.80
N LEU A 67 5.87 -4.99 8.93
CA LEU A 67 6.61 -3.81 9.37
C LEU A 67 5.75 -2.93 10.28
N GLY A 68 4.47 -2.76 9.95
CA GLY A 68 3.52 -1.99 10.75
C GLY A 68 3.33 -2.58 12.15
N HIS A 69 3.17 -3.90 12.25
CA HIS A 69 3.06 -4.58 13.55
C HIS A 69 4.32 -4.41 14.41
N LEU A 70 5.50 -4.53 13.82
CA LEU A 70 6.77 -4.28 14.53
C LEU A 70 6.88 -2.83 15.00
N ALA A 71 6.44 -1.87 14.19
CA ALA A 71 6.44 -0.45 14.55
C ALA A 71 5.47 -0.16 15.71
N LEU A 72 4.27 -0.73 15.68
CA LEU A 72 3.29 -0.61 16.76
C LEU A 72 3.78 -1.27 18.05
N ALA A 73 4.39 -2.45 17.95
CA ALA A 73 5.00 -3.12 19.09
C ALA A 73 6.13 -2.28 19.70
N ALA A 74 7.01 -1.72 18.87
CA ALA A 74 8.09 -0.85 19.34
C ALA A 74 7.54 0.43 20.01
N ALA A 75 6.54 1.07 19.42
CA ALA A 75 5.88 2.23 20.00
C ALA A 75 5.19 1.90 21.33
N ALA A 76 4.54 0.74 21.45
CA ALA A 76 3.92 0.28 22.69
C ALA A 76 4.96 0.06 23.80
N VAL A 77 6.08 -0.60 23.49
CA VAL A 77 7.18 -0.83 24.45
C VAL A 77 7.79 0.49 24.91
N LEU A 78 8.04 1.43 23.99
CA LEU A 78 8.55 2.77 24.32
C LEU A 78 7.54 3.58 25.16
N GLY A 79 6.25 3.50 24.85
CA GLY A 79 5.18 4.09 25.65
C GLY A 79 5.13 3.53 27.07
N LEU A 80 5.23 2.20 27.22
CA LEU A 80 5.32 1.54 28.52
C LEU A 80 6.58 1.96 29.30
N ALA A 81 7.72 2.11 28.64
CA ALA A 81 8.95 2.60 29.27
C ALA A 81 8.78 4.04 29.78
N GLY A 82 8.13 4.90 28.99
CA GLY A 82 7.83 6.27 29.39
C GLY A 82 6.89 6.35 30.61
N LEU A 83 5.81 5.56 30.59
CA LEU A 83 4.88 5.44 31.72
C LEU A 83 5.56 4.89 32.97
N ALA A 84 6.41 3.85 32.83
CA ALA A 84 7.16 3.28 33.93
C ALA A 84 8.14 4.29 34.54
N ALA A 85 8.86 5.05 33.71
CA ALA A 85 9.79 6.09 34.18
C ALA A 85 9.06 7.22 34.93
N ALA A 86 7.94 7.71 34.39
CA ALA A 86 7.11 8.71 35.06
C ALA A 86 6.52 8.17 36.38
N TRP A 87 6.06 6.93 36.38
CA TRP A 87 5.49 6.30 37.58
C TRP A 87 6.55 6.12 38.67
N LEU A 88 7.74 5.64 38.31
CA LEU A 88 8.88 5.54 39.21
C LEU A 88 9.24 6.90 39.80
N HIS A 89 9.32 7.96 38.97
CA HIS A 89 9.60 9.32 39.43
C HIS A 89 8.57 9.80 40.47
N SER A 90 7.27 9.60 40.20
CA SER A 90 6.19 10.01 41.12
C SER A 90 6.25 9.32 42.50
N ARG A 91 6.91 8.15 42.58
CA ARG A 91 7.05 7.33 43.80
C ARG A 91 8.44 7.42 44.44
N ALA A 92 9.39 8.05 43.77
CA ALA A 92 10.77 8.22 44.24
C ALA A 92 10.87 8.84 45.64
N PRO A 93 10.18 9.96 45.99
CA PRO A 93 10.38 10.59 47.30
C PRO A 93 9.97 9.71 48.50
N GLU A 94 9.07 8.74 48.33
CA GLU A 94 8.64 7.84 49.43
C GLU A 94 9.49 6.55 49.54
N ARG A 95 10.18 6.15 48.45
CA ARG A 95 10.80 4.82 48.31
C ARG A 95 12.27 4.85 47.88
N ALA A 96 12.84 6.03 47.59
CA ALA A 96 14.22 6.21 47.13
C ALA A 96 15.28 5.65 48.09
N ALA A 97 14.98 5.59 49.39
CA ALA A 97 15.87 5.01 50.40
C ALA A 97 16.00 3.47 50.31
N ARG A 98 15.10 2.78 49.59
CA ARG A 98 15.11 1.31 49.48
C ARG A 98 15.94 0.88 48.27
N ALA A 99 17.13 0.34 48.51
CA ALA A 99 18.01 -0.20 47.47
C ALA A 99 17.34 -1.24 46.55
N GLY A 100 16.38 -2.01 47.07
CA GLY A 100 15.57 -2.96 46.27
C GLY A 100 14.67 -2.28 45.23
N TRP A 101 14.06 -1.15 45.56
CA TRP A 101 13.16 -0.42 44.64
C TRP A 101 13.92 0.21 43.47
N ARG A 102 15.10 0.79 43.74
CA ARG A 102 15.99 1.34 42.70
C ARG A 102 16.47 0.25 41.74
N ARG A 103 16.86 -0.93 42.27
CA ARG A 103 17.28 -2.08 41.45
C ARG A 103 16.14 -2.61 40.58
N ALA A 104 14.95 -2.81 41.14
CA ALA A 104 13.80 -3.29 40.39
C ALA A 104 13.37 -2.31 39.28
N GLY A 105 13.32 -1.00 39.57
CA GLY A 105 13.01 0.02 38.57
C GLY A 105 14.03 0.07 37.43
N ALA A 106 15.32 -0.05 37.76
CA ALA A 106 16.39 -0.11 36.77
C ALA A 106 16.31 -1.38 35.91
N MET A 107 16.01 -2.54 36.50
CA MET A 107 15.80 -3.79 35.75
C MET A 107 14.61 -3.72 34.80
N LEU A 108 13.48 -3.17 35.24
CA LEU A 108 12.29 -2.98 34.39
C LEU A 108 12.58 -2.08 33.19
N LEU A 109 13.16 -0.89 33.43
CA LEU A 109 13.51 0.03 32.35
C LEU A 109 14.57 -0.56 31.42
N GLY A 110 15.55 -1.30 31.97
CA GLY A 110 16.54 -2.03 31.17
C GLY A 110 15.95 -3.12 30.29
N ALA A 111 15.01 -3.90 30.81
CA ALA A 111 14.32 -4.93 30.04
C ALA A 111 13.48 -4.34 28.90
N LEU A 112 12.74 -3.25 29.18
CA LEU A 112 11.97 -2.53 28.15
C LEU A 112 12.88 -1.89 27.11
N ALA A 113 14.02 -1.32 27.51
CA ALA A 113 15.01 -0.77 26.59
C ALA A 113 15.64 -1.86 25.70
N LEU A 114 15.95 -3.03 26.25
CA LEU A 114 16.47 -4.17 25.49
C LEU A 114 15.44 -4.66 24.47
N LEU A 115 14.17 -4.81 24.88
CA LEU A 115 13.09 -5.17 23.97
C LEU A 115 12.89 -4.12 22.87
N ALA A 116 12.96 -2.84 23.25
CA ALA A 116 13.22 -1.65 22.42
C ALA A 116 14.18 -1.92 21.26
N ALA A 117 15.42 -2.21 21.64
CA ALA A 117 16.54 -2.42 20.72
C ALA A 117 16.35 -3.66 19.84
N LEU A 118 15.83 -4.77 20.40
CA LEU A 118 15.53 -5.98 19.62
C LEU A 118 14.48 -5.72 18.53
N LEU A 119 13.45 -4.95 18.83
CA LEU A 119 12.46 -4.53 17.83
C LEU A 119 13.05 -3.58 16.79
N ALA A 120 13.99 -2.70 17.18
CA ALA A 120 14.72 -1.85 16.23
C ALA A 120 15.52 -2.68 15.22
N VAL A 121 16.22 -3.70 15.70
CA VAL A 121 16.97 -4.65 14.87
C VAL A 121 15.99 -5.43 13.98
N ALA A 122 14.90 -5.96 14.53
CA ALA A 122 13.90 -6.67 13.75
C ALA A 122 13.31 -5.82 12.61
N ILE A 123 13.09 -4.52 12.85
CA ILE A 123 12.64 -3.55 11.84
C ILE A 123 13.73 -3.31 10.78
N ALA A 124 14.99 -3.17 11.18
CA ALA A 124 16.10 -2.90 10.25
C ALA A 124 16.36 -4.06 9.29
N TRP A 125 16.04 -5.29 9.70
CA TRP A 125 16.23 -6.51 8.92
C TRP A 125 15.01 -6.90 8.09
N GLN A 126 13.96 -6.08 8.04
CA GLN A 126 12.79 -6.38 7.23
C GLN A 126 13.08 -6.17 5.73
N PRO A 127 12.72 -7.14 4.86
CA PRO A 127 12.74 -6.93 3.41
C PRO A 127 11.64 -5.95 2.99
N ASP A 128 11.72 -5.43 1.76
CA ASP A 128 10.69 -4.55 1.19
C ASP A 128 9.31 -5.21 1.16
N GLU A 129 9.24 -6.54 1.02
CA GLU A 129 7.99 -7.32 1.09
C GLU A 129 7.27 -7.19 2.44
N ALA A 130 7.96 -6.81 3.51
CA ALA A 130 7.34 -6.58 4.81
C ALA A 130 6.42 -5.35 4.83
N LEU A 131 6.51 -4.47 3.80
CA LEU A 131 5.59 -3.37 3.54
C LEU A 131 4.28 -3.84 2.89
N ALA A 132 4.27 -5.02 2.27
CA ALA A 132 3.07 -5.57 1.68
C ALA A 132 2.05 -5.84 2.78
N ILE A 133 0.80 -5.44 2.53
CA ILE A 133 -0.29 -5.72 3.45
C ILE A 133 -0.58 -7.21 3.36
N ALA A 134 -0.30 -7.92 4.46
CA ALA A 134 -0.53 -9.34 4.53
C ALA A 134 -1.99 -9.63 4.86
N HIS A 135 -2.56 -8.99 5.90
CA HIS A 135 -3.93 -9.26 6.32
C HIS A 135 -4.55 -8.03 6.99
N TRP A 136 -5.75 -7.63 6.57
CA TRP A 136 -6.56 -6.68 7.31
C TRP A 136 -7.21 -7.39 8.52
N PRO A 137 -6.99 -6.93 9.77
CA PRO A 137 -7.40 -7.68 10.95
C PRO A 137 -8.86 -7.45 11.37
N PHE A 138 -9.57 -6.51 10.74
CA PHE A 138 -10.92 -6.12 11.14
C PHE A 138 -11.97 -6.49 10.09
N ALA A 139 -13.20 -6.78 10.53
CA ALA A 139 -14.32 -7.03 9.62
C ALA A 139 -14.87 -5.76 8.95
N TRP A 140 -14.36 -4.59 9.33
CA TRP A 140 -14.84 -3.29 8.87
C TRP A 140 -13.67 -2.43 8.39
N ARG A 141 -13.92 -1.58 7.40
CA ARG A 141 -12.96 -0.55 6.94
C ARG A 141 -13.65 0.77 6.70
N TYR A 142 -12.87 1.85 6.76
CA TYR A 142 -13.33 3.15 6.29
C TYR A 142 -13.32 3.19 4.77
N ASP A 143 -14.31 3.86 4.19
CA ASP A 143 -14.39 4.15 2.77
C ASP A 143 -14.74 5.62 2.61
N ALA A 144 -13.89 6.36 1.90
CA ALA A 144 -14.09 7.79 1.68
C ALA A 144 -15.31 8.11 0.80
N GLY A 145 -15.80 7.13 0.02
CA GLY A 145 -17.02 7.27 -0.77
C GLY A 145 -18.32 7.11 0.03
N LEU A 146 -18.25 6.75 1.32
CA LEU A 146 -19.46 6.58 2.14
C LEU A 146 -20.12 7.93 2.47
N PRO A 147 -21.42 8.11 2.17
CA PRO A 147 -22.15 9.33 2.52
C PRO A 147 -22.48 9.33 4.02
N VAL A 148 -21.55 9.84 4.83
CA VAL A 148 -21.73 9.95 6.29
C VAL A 148 -22.40 11.28 6.65
N SER A 149 -23.52 11.23 7.37
CA SER A 149 -24.22 12.43 7.82
C SER A 149 -23.39 13.26 8.80
N GLY A 150 -23.53 14.59 8.76
CA GLY A 150 -22.87 15.49 9.72
C GLY A 150 -23.28 15.24 11.18
N HIS A 151 -24.49 14.73 11.42
CA HIS A 151 -24.92 14.32 12.76
C HIS A 151 -24.11 13.12 13.27
N THR A 152 -23.86 12.12 12.42
CA THR A 152 -23.02 10.96 12.76
C THR A 152 -21.60 11.41 13.11
N TRP A 153 -21.02 12.33 12.33
CA TRP A 153 -19.69 12.90 12.63
C TRP A 153 -19.65 13.62 13.98
N ARG A 154 -20.64 14.47 14.29
CA ARG A 154 -20.70 15.14 15.59
C ARG A 154 -20.78 14.14 16.75
N ARG A 155 -21.59 13.09 16.63
CA ARG A 155 -21.68 12.03 17.65
C ARG A 155 -20.36 11.29 17.82
N LEU A 156 -19.67 10.98 16.73
CA LEU A 156 -18.34 10.37 16.78
C LEU A 156 -17.33 11.25 17.52
N TRP A 157 -17.25 12.54 17.19
CA TRP A 157 -16.33 13.47 17.84
C TRP A 157 -16.60 13.65 19.32
N LEU A 158 -17.88 13.72 19.73
CA LEU A 158 -18.26 13.76 21.13
C LEU A 158 -17.85 12.48 21.88
N ALA A 159 -18.13 11.30 21.30
CA ALA A 159 -17.74 10.02 21.89
C ALA A 159 -16.20 9.89 22.01
N LEU A 160 -15.45 10.33 20.98
CA LEU A 160 -13.99 10.40 21.02
C LEU A 160 -13.49 11.34 22.12
N GLY A 161 -14.07 12.54 22.22
CA GLY A 161 -13.71 13.51 23.27
C GLY A 161 -13.93 12.97 24.68
N LEU A 162 -15.08 12.35 24.94
CA LEU A 162 -15.39 11.70 26.21
C LEU A 162 -14.43 10.55 26.52
N THR A 163 -14.09 9.74 25.52
CA THR A 163 -13.15 8.61 25.66
C THR A 163 -11.73 9.09 25.96
N LEU A 164 -11.27 10.15 25.27
CA LEU A 164 -9.96 10.77 25.52
C LEU A 164 -9.88 11.40 26.91
N LEU A 165 -10.95 12.08 27.34
CA LEU A 165 -11.02 12.63 28.70
C LEU A 165 -11.00 11.51 29.75
N ALA A 166 -11.75 10.42 29.54
CA ALA A 166 -11.71 9.25 30.42
C ALA A 166 -10.30 8.65 30.49
N LEU A 167 -9.61 8.51 29.35
CA LEU A 167 -8.22 8.01 29.32
C LEU A 167 -7.26 8.95 30.09
N ALA A 168 -7.43 10.26 29.97
CA ALA A 168 -6.65 11.24 30.74
C ALA A 168 -6.91 11.14 32.25
N LEU A 169 -8.15 10.88 32.67
CA LEU A 169 -8.47 10.63 34.08
C LEU A 169 -7.88 9.30 34.57
N LEU A 170 -7.90 8.24 33.74
CA LEU A 170 -7.28 6.95 34.06
C LEU A 170 -5.76 7.07 34.20
N THR A 171 -5.10 7.80 33.31
CA THR A 171 -3.66 8.05 33.42
C THR A 171 -3.36 8.87 34.67
N ALA A 172 -4.11 9.95 34.95
CA ALA A 172 -3.99 10.71 36.19
C ALA A 172 -4.20 9.83 37.44
N ALA A 173 -5.14 8.87 37.40
CA ALA A 173 -5.40 7.94 38.50
C ALA A 173 -4.22 7.00 38.80
N LEU A 174 -3.32 6.73 37.83
CA LEU A 174 -2.08 5.98 38.07
C LEU A 174 -1.09 6.76 38.95
N PHE A 175 -1.12 8.09 38.87
CA PHE A 175 -0.24 8.99 39.61
C PHE A 175 -0.87 9.56 40.90
N ALA A 176 -2.21 9.53 41.01
CA ALA A 176 -2.93 10.06 42.15
C ALA A 176 -2.67 9.26 43.45
N ARG A 177 -2.32 9.96 44.53
CA ARG A 177 -2.17 9.37 45.89
C ARG A 177 -3.44 9.41 46.71
N ARG A 178 -4.30 10.42 46.50
CA ARG A 178 -5.62 10.59 47.12
C ARG A 178 -6.65 10.86 46.00
N GLY A 179 -7.91 10.45 46.18
CA GLY A 179 -8.97 10.67 45.19
C GLY A 179 -8.94 9.72 43.97
N ARG A 180 -8.12 8.66 43.99
CA ARG A 180 -8.05 7.69 42.89
C ARG A 180 -9.41 7.08 42.54
N LEU A 181 -10.22 6.72 43.54
CA LEU A 181 -11.56 6.17 43.31
C LEU A 181 -12.49 7.19 42.63
N VAL A 182 -12.35 8.48 42.94
CA VAL A 182 -13.11 9.55 42.28
C VAL A 182 -12.72 9.64 40.80
N LEU A 183 -11.42 9.62 40.49
CA LEU A 183 -10.95 9.64 39.09
C LEU A 183 -11.39 8.39 38.32
N LEU A 184 -11.34 7.21 38.94
CA LEU A 184 -11.77 5.95 38.32
C LEU A 184 -13.29 5.94 38.06
N THR A 185 -14.09 6.40 39.02
CA THR A 185 -15.55 6.47 38.87
C THR A 185 -15.96 7.52 37.85
N ALA A 186 -15.32 8.69 37.83
CA ALA A 186 -15.52 9.71 36.81
C ALA A 186 -15.16 9.19 35.41
N ALA A 187 -14.02 8.51 35.25
CA ALA A 187 -13.62 7.89 33.99
C ALA A 187 -14.65 6.83 33.53
N ALA A 188 -15.13 5.98 34.44
CA ALA A 188 -16.17 5.01 34.14
C ALA A 188 -17.48 5.68 33.67
N GLY A 189 -17.92 6.75 34.36
CA GLY A 189 -19.11 7.52 33.96
C GLY A 189 -18.99 8.15 32.57
N LEU A 190 -17.81 8.69 32.23
CA LEU A 190 -17.54 9.23 30.89
C LEU A 190 -17.57 8.14 29.81
N LEU A 191 -17.00 6.96 30.08
CA LEU A 191 -17.03 5.83 29.15
C LEU A 191 -18.45 5.29 28.91
N VAL A 192 -19.27 5.20 29.97
CA VAL A 192 -20.68 4.81 29.84
C VAL A 192 -21.49 5.84 29.05
N SER A 193 -21.15 7.13 29.20
CA SER A 193 -21.81 8.23 28.49
C SER A 193 -21.35 8.36 27.03
N ALA A 194 -20.22 7.75 26.64
CA ALA A 194 -19.67 7.80 25.30
C ALA A 194 -20.57 7.00 24.32
N SER A 195 -21.54 7.70 23.74
CA SER A 195 -22.54 7.12 22.84
C SER A 195 -22.00 6.96 21.41
N TRP A 196 -21.18 5.93 21.20
CA TRP A 196 -20.58 5.63 19.89
C TRP A 196 -21.64 5.36 18.81
N PRO A 197 -21.52 5.96 17.61
CA PRO A 197 -22.39 5.63 16.49
C PRO A 197 -22.20 4.18 16.03
N ALA A 198 -23.25 3.59 15.47
CA ALA A 198 -23.18 2.23 14.93
C ALA A 198 -22.11 2.14 13.83
N PRO A 199 -21.19 1.16 13.85
CA PRO A 199 -20.08 1.05 12.90
C PRO A 199 -20.51 1.11 11.43
N ARG A 200 -21.63 0.47 11.08
CA ARG A 200 -22.21 0.48 9.71
C ARG A 200 -22.58 1.87 9.16
N LEU A 201 -22.65 2.90 10.01
CA LEU A 201 -22.90 4.28 9.58
C LEU A 201 -21.62 5.02 9.19
N LEU A 202 -20.45 4.44 9.49
CA LEU A 202 -19.13 5.04 9.29
C LEU A 202 -18.19 4.14 8.49
N LEU A 203 -18.45 2.84 8.48
CA LEU A 203 -17.57 1.81 7.95
C LEU A 203 -18.35 0.88 7.03
N THR A 204 -17.67 0.36 6.03
CA THR A 204 -18.15 -0.71 5.15
C THR A 204 -17.52 -2.04 5.56
N GLU A 205 -18.15 -3.14 5.16
CA GLU A 205 -17.61 -4.48 5.37
C GLU A 205 -16.28 -4.64 4.66
N ALA A 206 -15.34 -5.30 5.34
CA ALA A 206 -14.01 -5.61 4.83
C ALA A 206 -13.77 -7.12 4.91
N THR A 207 -12.85 -7.57 4.08
CA THR A 207 -12.29 -8.92 4.10
C THR A 207 -10.84 -8.88 4.57
N HIS A 208 -10.29 -10.01 5.01
CA HIS A 208 -8.87 -10.08 5.38
C HIS A 208 -7.93 -9.69 4.24
N THR A 209 -8.39 -9.81 3.00
CA THR A 209 -7.62 -9.45 1.81
C THR A 209 -7.92 -8.03 1.33
N SER A 210 -8.84 -7.25 1.92
CA SER A 210 -9.35 -5.99 1.33
C SER A 210 -8.27 -5.05 0.80
N TYR A 211 -7.17 -4.87 1.54
CA TYR A 211 -6.07 -3.98 1.15
C TYR A 211 -4.87 -4.70 0.53
N GLN A 212 -4.98 -6.01 0.27
CA GLN A 212 -4.00 -6.75 -0.51
C GLN A 212 -4.06 -6.30 -1.97
N ARG A 213 -2.89 -6.32 -2.60
CA ARG A 213 -2.69 -6.11 -4.03
C ARG A 213 -2.08 -7.36 -4.63
N SER A 214 -2.14 -7.50 -5.95
CA SER A 214 -1.52 -8.63 -6.64
C SER A 214 -0.04 -8.76 -6.25
N PRO A 215 0.41 -9.91 -5.72
CA PRO A 215 1.83 -10.16 -5.45
C PRO A 215 2.59 -10.54 -6.74
N LEU A 216 1.87 -10.72 -7.85
CA LEU A 216 2.43 -11.16 -9.12
C LEU A 216 3.01 -9.98 -9.90
N VAL A 217 4.10 -10.26 -10.61
CA VAL A 217 4.69 -9.33 -11.58
C VAL A 217 3.63 -9.02 -12.63
N PHE A 218 3.43 -7.75 -12.96
CA PHE A 218 2.53 -7.35 -14.05
C PHE A 218 3.21 -7.56 -15.41
N SER A 219 3.68 -8.76 -15.69
CA SER A 219 4.39 -9.11 -16.93
C SER A 219 3.42 -9.46 -18.04
N ASP A 220 3.89 -9.31 -19.28
CA ASP A 220 3.21 -9.83 -20.47
C ASP A 220 2.78 -11.30 -20.32
N ASP A 221 3.66 -12.22 -19.92
CA ASP A 221 3.32 -13.63 -19.73
C ASP A 221 2.19 -13.84 -18.71
N ASN A 222 2.26 -13.15 -17.56
CA ASN A 222 1.23 -13.24 -16.52
C ASN A 222 -0.12 -12.68 -17.00
N LEU A 223 -0.11 -11.56 -17.71
CA LEU A 223 -1.33 -10.97 -18.29
C LEU A 223 -1.96 -11.92 -19.31
N LEU A 224 -1.18 -12.52 -20.20
CA LEU A 224 -1.69 -13.46 -21.21
C LEU A 224 -2.13 -14.79 -20.58
N ARG A 225 -1.46 -15.26 -19.52
CA ARG A 225 -1.92 -16.41 -18.75
C ARG A 225 -3.25 -16.12 -18.05
N GLY A 226 -3.41 -14.91 -17.49
CA GLY A 226 -4.67 -14.42 -16.94
C GLY A 226 -5.79 -14.36 -17.99
N ALA A 227 -5.47 -13.89 -19.20
CA ALA A 227 -6.40 -13.88 -20.32
C ALA A 227 -6.89 -15.28 -20.68
N ARG A 228 -5.98 -16.27 -20.79
CA ARG A 228 -6.34 -17.68 -21.06
C ARG A 228 -7.27 -18.25 -19.98
N LEU A 229 -6.96 -17.99 -18.71
CA LEU A 229 -7.81 -18.42 -17.58
C LEU A 229 -9.19 -17.76 -17.64
N TYR A 230 -9.27 -16.46 -17.91
CA TYR A 230 -10.54 -15.76 -18.07
C TYR A 230 -11.38 -16.34 -19.22
N GLN A 231 -10.78 -16.58 -20.38
CA GLN A 231 -11.49 -17.16 -21.52
C GLN A 231 -12.02 -18.57 -21.20
N ALA A 232 -11.23 -19.38 -20.49
CA ALA A 232 -11.62 -20.74 -20.11
C ALA A 232 -12.74 -20.80 -19.04
N HIS A 233 -12.73 -19.88 -18.08
CA HIS A 233 -13.56 -20.00 -16.88
C HIS A 233 -14.66 -18.95 -16.72
N CYS A 234 -14.57 -17.81 -17.41
CA CYS A 234 -15.43 -16.64 -17.15
C CYS A 234 -16.15 -16.13 -18.40
N ALA A 235 -15.53 -16.21 -19.58
CA ALA A 235 -16.03 -15.58 -20.80
C ALA A 235 -17.36 -16.15 -21.30
N ALA A 236 -17.67 -17.42 -21.01
CA ALA A 236 -18.95 -18.03 -21.41
C ALA A 236 -20.16 -17.28 -20.82
N CYS A 237 -20.04 -16.75 -19.60
CA CYS A 237 -21.08 -15.96 -18.94
C CYS A 237 -20.84 -14.44 -19.09
N HIS A 238 -19.60 -13.97 -18.88
CA HIS A 238 -19.28 -12.54 -18.86
C HIS A 238 -18.87 -11.94 -20.21
N GLY A 239 -18.79 -12.75 -21.28
CA GLY A 239 -18.38 -12.33 -22.61
C GLY A 239 -16.86 -12.28 -22.78
N ALA A 240 -16.38 -12.50 -24.01
CA ALA A 240 -14.94 -12.48 -24.32
C ALA A 240 -14.28 -11.11 -24.04
N ARG A 241 -15.08 -10.04 -24.08
CA ARG A 241 -14.67 -8.64 -23.78
C ARG A 241 -15.02 -8.17 -22.37
N ALA A 242 -15.46 -9.06 -21.48
CA ALA A 242 -15.91 -8.72 -20.12
C ALA A 242 -17.08 -7.72 -20.08
N ASP A 243 -17.91 -7.70 -21.12
CA ASP A 243 -19.04 -6.79 -21.33
C ASP A 243 -20.39 -7.35 -20.85
N GLY A 244 -20.38 -8.50 -20.17
CA GLY A 244 -21.59 -9.18 -19.70
C GLY A 244 -22.39 -9.85 -20.80
N ARG A 245 -21.87 -9.95 -22.03
CA ARG A 245 -22.58 -10.52 -23.19
C ARG A 245 -22.04 -11.91 -23.56
N GLY A 246 -21.84 -12.77 -22.56
CA GLY A 246 -21.46 -14.16 -22.78
C GLY A 246 -22.56 -14.96 -23.45
N VAL A 247 -22.19 -16.02 -24.17
CA VAL A 247 -23.14 -16.91 -24.86
C VAL A 247 -24.14 -17.57 -23.90
N LEU A 248 -23.79 -17.72 -22.62
CA LEU A 248 -24.65 -18.27 -21.57
C LEU A 248 -25.44 -17.19 -20.82
N ALA A 249 -25.16 -15.89 -21.02
CA ALA A 249 -25.69 -14.80 -20.19
C ALA A 249 -27.23 -14.77 -20.15
N ALA A 250 -27.88 -14.96 -21.30
CA ALA A 250 -29.33 -14.93 -21.42
C ALA A 250 -30.03 -16.12 -20.74
N GLY A 251 -29.30 -17.20 -20.45
CA GLY A 251 -29.84 -18.40 -19.80
C GLY A 251 -29.73 -18.38 -18.28
N LEU A 252 -29.13 -17.35 -17.69
CA LEU A 252 -28.89 -17.27 -16.25
C LEU A 252 -30.06 -16.58 -15.51
N PRO A 253 -30.35 -16.98 -14.25
CA PRO A 253 -31.41 -16.35 -13.45
C PRO A 253 -31.21 -14.84 -13.21
N ALA A 254 -29.95 -14.40 -13.23
CA ALA A 254 -29.56 -13.00 -13.17
C ALA A 254 -28.51 -12.73 -14.24
N TRP A 255 -28.63 -11.58 -14.91
CA TRP A 255 -27.68 -11.18 -15.95
C TRP A 255 -26.28 -10.99 -15.35
N PRO A 256 -25.23 -11.58 -15.93
CA PRO A 256 -23.85 -11.40 -15.45
C PRO A 256 -23.42 -9.94 -15.46
N SER A 257 -22.76 -9.49 -14.39
CA SER A 257 -22.22 -8.12 -14.33
C SER A 257 -21.16 -7.86 -15.41
N VAL A 258 -21.12 -6.64 -15.92
CA VAL A 258 -20.00 -6.12 -16.70
C VAL A 258 -18.75 -6.06 -15.81
N LEU A 259 -17.65 -6.69 -16.23
CA LEU A 259 -16.38 -6.71 -15.49
C LEU A 259 -15.41 -5.63 -16.03
N GLY A 260 -15.93 -4.42 -16.18
CA GLY A 260 -15.23 -3.26 -16.76
C GLY A 260 -14.77 -2.23 -15.72
N ALA A 261 -14.53 -1.00 -16.15
CA ALA A 261 -13.90 0.03 -15.32
C ALA A 261 -14.64 0.33 -13.99
N ALA A 262 -15.97 0.38 -14.02
CA ALA A 262 -16.79 0.61 -12.83
C ALA A 262 -16.56 -0.41 -11.70
N LEU A 263 -16.10 -1.62 -12.02
CA LEU A 263 -15.74 -2.64 -11.04
C LEU A 263 -14.53 -2.22 -10.21
N PHE A 264 -13.52 -1.62 -10.84
CA PHE A 264 -12.26 -1.23 -10.21
C PHE A 264 -12.31 0.18 -9.60
N ASP A 265 -13.23 1.03 -10.07
CA ASP A 265 -13.46 2.36 -9.52
C ASP A 265 -13.95 2.29 -8.06
N ASN A 266 -14.87 1.38 -7.78
CA ASN A 266 -15.62 1.34 -6.51
C ASN A 266 -15.23 0.20 -5.57
N ARG A 267 -14.19 -0.56 -5.89
CA ARG A 267 -13.80 -1.76 -5.13
C ARG A 267 -12.30 -1.89 -5.00
N LEU A 268 -11.87 -2.32 -3.81
CA LEU A 268 -10.48 -2.66 -3.60
C LEU A 268 -10.13 -3.99 -4.28
N GLU A 269 -8.93 -4.09 -4.83
CA GLU A 269 -8.44 -5.27 -5.57
C GLU A 269 -8.58 -6.55 -4.74
N GLY A 270 -8.21 -6.47 -3.47
CA GLY A 270 -8.26 -7.58 -2.55
C GLY A 270 -9.67 -8.02 -2.17
N GLU A 271 -10.67 -7.14 -2.28
CA GLU A 271 -12.09 -7.51 -2.14
C GLU A 271 -12.61 -8.23 -3.38
N LEU A 272 -12.17 -7.79 -4.56
CA LEU A 272 -12.43 -8.51 -5.82
C LEU A 272 -11.79 -9.89 -5.79
N TYR A 273 -10.57 -10.01 -5.26
CA TYR A 273 -9.90 -11.29 -5.01
C TYR A 273 -10.71 -12.18 -4.07
N ALA A 274 -11.10 -11.69 -2.89
CA ALA A 274 -11.91 -12.48 -1.95
C ALA A 274 -13.26 -12.89 -2.56
N ARG A 275 -13.87 -12.03 -3.37
CA ARG A 275 -15.11 -12.35 -4.08
C ARG A 275 -14.88 -13.45 -5.11
N LEU A 276 -13.91 -13.29 -6.01
CA LEU A 276 -13.62 -14.27 -7.06
C LEU A 276 -13.16 -15.62 -6.47
N ALA A 277 -12.35 -15.60 -5.40
CA ALA A 277 -11.94 -16.82 -4.71
C ALA A 277 -13.13 -17.55 -4.05
N ARG A 278 -14.11 -16.82 -3.50
CA ARG A 278 -15.34 -17.41 -2.97
C ARG A 278 -16.29 -17.87 -4.06
N GLU A 279 -16.52 -17.07 -5.09
CA GLU A 279 -17.43 -17.38 -6.19
C GLU A 279 -16.91 -18.55 -7.03
N GLY A 280 -15.60 -18.63 -7.26
CA GLY A 280 -14.94 -19.78 -7.86
C GLY A 280 -15.03 -21.07 -7.02
N ALA A 281 -15.37 -20.95 -5.73
CA ALA A 281 -15.67 -22.07 -4.84
C ALA A 281 -17.18 -22.41 -4.79
N THR A 282 -18.09 -21.49 -5.13
CA THR A 282 -19.55 -21.66 -4.97
C THR A 282 -20.33 -21.83 -6.28
N HIS A 283 -19.91 -21.25 -7.39
CA HIS A 283 -20.65 -21.28 -8.67
C HIS A 283 -20.35 -22.52 -9.52
N GLY A 284 -19.43 -23.38 -9.09
CA GLY A 284 -19.36 -24.76 -9.56
C GLY A 284 -20.27 -25.61 -8.67
N GLY A 285 -21.53 -25.83 -9.08
CA GLY A 285 -22.42 -26.72 -8.33
C GLY A 285 -21.77 -28.08 -8.07
N ALA A 286 -22.16 -28.76 -6.99
CA ALA A 286 -21.57 -30.03 -6.54
C ALA A 286 -21.57 -31.17 -7.58
N ALA A 287 -22.30 -31.01 -8.70
CA ALA A 287 -22.34 -31.96 -9.82
C ALA A 287 -21.40 -31.63 -10.99
N ALA A 288 -20.68 -30.50 -10.96
CA ALA A 288 -19.95 -29.96 -12.11
C ALA A 288 -18.45 -29.73 -11.86
N ARG A 289 -17.83 -30.44 -10.92
CA ARG A 289 -16.39 -30.25 -10.65
C ARG A 289 -15.63 -31.57 -10.59
N ALA A 290 -14.83 -31.81 -11.62
CA ALA A 290 -13.71 -32.73 -11.50
C ALA A 290 -12.67 -32.12 -10.54
N PRO A 291 -11.94 -32.91 -9.73
CA PRO A 291 -10.81 -32.42 -8.94
C PRO A 291 -9.78 -31.74 -9.87
N GLY A 292 -9.54 -30.43 -9.71
CA GLY A 292 -8.56 -29.66 -10.51
C GLY A 292 -9.08 -28.38 -11.18
N GLU A 293 -10.38 -28.09 -11.14
CA GLU A 293 -10.96 -26.91 -11.83
C GLU A 293 -11.06 -25.64 -10.97
N ALA A 294 -10.64 -25.68 -9.71
CA ALA A 294 -10.58 -24.50 -8.85
C ALA A 294 -9.33 -23.68 -9.14
N LEU A 295 -9.51 -22.39 -9.44
CA LEU A 295 -8.40 -21.45 -9.62
C LEU A 295 -7.58 -21.38 -8.32
N SER A 296 -6.27 -21.58 -8.44
CA SER A 296 -5.33 -21.34 -7.36
C SER A 296 -5.30 -19.84 -6.97
N PRO A 297 -4.82 -19.48 -5.77
CA PRO A 297 -4.65 -18.09 -5.35
C PRO A 297 -3.93 -17.22 -6.40
N ASP A 298 -2.83 -17.72 -6.97
CA ASP A 298 -2.10 -16.99 -8.01
C ASP A 298 -2.92 -16.89 -9.31
N GLN A 299 -3.67 -17.94 -9.69
CA GLN A 299 -4.54 -17.89 -10.86
C GLN A 299 -5.70 -16.87 -10.72
N VAL A 300 -6.25 -16.69 -9.51
CA VAL A 300 -7.24 -15.64 -9.23
C VAL A 300 -6.62 -14.25 -9.45
N TRP A 301 -5.38 -14.02 -8.98
CA TRP A 301 -4.67 -12.77 -9.22
C TRP A 301 -4.34 -12.54 -10.70
N LEU A 302 -3.94 -13.59 -11.43
CA LEU A 302 -3.70 -13.49 -12.89
C LEU A 302 -4.96 -13.03 -13.63
N VAL A 303 -6.13 -13.60 -13.32
CA VAL A 303 -7.40 -13.19 -13.92
C VAL A 303 -7.74 -11.73 -13.56
N LEU A 304 -7.53 -11.32 -12.31
CA LEU A 304 -7.79 -9.94 -11.89
C LEU A 304 -6.85 -8.91 -12.55
N ASP A 305 -5.56 -9.23 -12.68
CA ASP A 305 -4.59 -8.37 -13.36
C ASP A 305 -4.93 -8.25 -14.87
N TYR A 306 -5.35 -9.36 -15.51
CA TYR A 306 -5.90 -9.34 -16.88
C TYR A 306 -7.16 -8.45 -16.99
N LEU A 307 -8.16 -8.66 -16.12
CA LEU A 307 -9.40 -7.87 -16.14
C LEU A 307 -9.10 -6.38 -15.94
N ARG A 308 -8.10 -6.04 -15.13
CA ARG A 308 -7.70 -4.65 -14.91
C ARG A 308 -7.11 -4.02 -16.15
N VAL A 309 -6.16 -4.68 -16.82
CA VAL A 309 -5.58 -4.14 -18.07
C VAL A 309 -6.64 -4.08 -19.18
N GLN A 310 -7.55 -5.05 -19.23
CA GLN A 310 -8.65 -5.08 -20.19
C GLN A 310 -9.64 -3.91 -19.97
N ALA A 311 -10.03 -3.66 -18.72
CA ALA A 311 -10.90 -2.55 -18.33
C ALA A 311 -10.25 -1.20 -18.62
N TYR A 312 -8.96 -1.06 -18.29
CA TYR A 312 -8.16 0.11 -18.61
C TYR A 312 -8.10 0.34 -20.13
N GLY A 313 -7.82 -0.73 -20.89
CA GLY A 313 -7.86 -0.77 -22.35
C GLY A 313 -9.16 -0.21 -22.90
N ALA A 314 -10.28 -0.79 -22.47
CA ALA A 314 -11.61 -0.43 -22.94
C ALA A 314 -12.05 0.99 -22.55
N SER A 315 -11.74 1.48 -21.34
CA SER A 315 -12.20 2.79 -20.87
C SER A 315 -11.24 3.95 -21.18
N GLY A 316 -10.02 3.64 -21.66
CA GLY A 316 -8.96 4.64 -21.71
C GLY A 316 -8.55 5.13 -20.34
N GLY A 317 -8.63 4.25 -19.34
CA GLY A 317 -8.40 4.49 -17.91
C GLY A 317 -9.32 5.52 -17.25
N THR A 318 -10.37 5.97 -17.93
CA THR A 318 -11.44 6.74 -17.31
C THR A 318 -12.12 5.88 -16.23
N GLY A 319 -12.28 6.42 -15.02
CA GLY A 319 -12.85 5.68 -13.88
C GLY A 319 -12.02 4.46 -13.47
N MET A 320 -10.69 4.51 -13.64
CA MET A 320 -9.79 3.44 -13.24
C MET A 320 -8.70 3.97 -12.30
N PRO A 321 -8.30 3.18 -11.29
CA PRO A 321 -7.04 3.42 -10.61
C PRO A 321 -5.87 3.21 -11.58
N ALA A 322 -4.73 3.85 -11.28
CA ALA A 322 -3.53 3.67 -12.08
C ALA A 322 -3.09 2.21 -12.16
N ILE A 323 -2.58 1.80 -13.32
CA ILE A 323 -2.04 0.46 -13.55
C ILE A 323 -0.54 0.52 -13.84
N PRO A 324 0.26 -0.48 -13.42
CA PRO A 324 1.64 -0.55 -13.85
C PRO A 324 1.73 -0.83 -15.35
N ALA A 325 2.81 -0.38 -15.98
CA ALA A 325 3.09 -0.76 -17.35
C ALA A 325 3.42 -2.28 -17.42
N PRO A 326 2.93 -3.00 -18.45
CA PRO A 326 3.32 -4.39 -18.66
C PRO A 326 4.85 -4.52 -18.68
N VAL A 327 5.38 -5.35 -17.77
CA VAL A 327 6.81 -5.67 -17.72
C VAL A 327 7.12 -6.63 -18.86
N VAL A 328 8.04 -6.21 -19.72
CA VAL A 328 8.46 -6.95 -20.92
C VAL A 328 9.97 -7.10 -20.93
N ALA A 329 10.47 -8.14 -21.59
CA ALA A 329 11.90 -8.32 -21.84
C ALA A 329 12.42 -7.25 -22.80
N LEU A 330 13.65 -6.79 -22.58
CA LEU A 330 14.29 -5.73 -23.34
C LEU A 330 15.68 -6.15 -23.83
N ALA A 331 15.99 -5.73 -25.06
CA ALA A 331 17.34 -5.64 -25.58
C ALA A 331 17.73 -4.16 -25.71
N CYS A 332 18.53 -3.64 -24.76
CA CYS A 332 19.03 -2.27 -24.76
C CYS A 332 20.40 -2.18 -25.44
N ARG A 333 20.65 -1.11 -26.21
CA ARG A 333 21.92 -0.93 -26.95
C ARG A 333 23.15 -0.89 -26.06
N ASP A 334 23.02 -0.35 -24.85
CA ASP A 334 24.09 -0.22 -23.86
C ASP A 334 24.01 -1.26 -22.74
N GLY A 335 23.11 -2.24 -22.86
CA GLY A 335 22.91 -3.28 -21.85
C GLY A 335 22.36 -2.78 -20.50
N ARG A 336 21.83 -1.54 -20.42
CA ARG A 336 21.38 -0.96 -19.14
C ARG A 336 20.29 -1.74 -18.40
N ALA A 337 19.47 -2.48 -19.13
CA ALA A 337 18.38 -3.26 -18.57
C ALA A 337 18.01 -4.44 -19.47
N ALA A 338 17.57 -5.53 -18.83
CA ALA A 338 17.02 -6.71 -19.49
C ALA A 338 15.47 -6.75 -19.45
N THR A 339 14.83 -5.89 -18.64
CA THR A 339 13.37 -5.79 -18.53
C THR A 339 12.94 -4.34 -18.35
N LEU A 340 11.69 -4.02 -18.69
CA LEU A 340 11.14 -2.66 -18.53
C LEU A 340 11.25 -2.14 -17.09
N SER A 341 11.08 -3.01 -16.09
CA SER A 341 11.25 -2.64 -14.68
C SER A 341 12.68 -2.20 -14.33
N GLY A 342 13.69 -2.65 -15.09
CA GLY A 342 15.07 -2.22 -14.95
C GLY A 342 15.32 -0.77 -15.39
N LEU A 343 14.40 -0.17 -16.14
CA LEU A 343 14.48 1.23 -16.59
C LEU A 343 13.87 2.24 -15.59
N ARG A 344 13.43 1.78 -14.42
CA ARG A 344 12.92 2.66 -13.36
C ARG A 344 13.94 3.74 -12.98
N GLY A 345 13.43 4.92 -12.62
CA GLY A 345 14.23 6.12 -12.33
C GLY A 345 14.12 7.20 -13.41
N LEU A 346 13.86 6.81 -14.66
CA LEU A 346 13.59 7.72 -15.78
C LEU A 346 12.19 7.49 -16.36
N PRO A 347 11.54 8.52 -16.93
CA PRO A 347 10.35 8.32 -17.74
C PRO A 347 10.67 7.45 -18.96
N VAL A 348 9.74 6.57 -19.33
CA VAL A 348 9.89 5.67 -20.47
C VAL A 348 8.72 5.85 -21.43
N ARG A 349 9.02 6.03 -22.71
CA ARG A 349 8.06 5.97 -23.80
C ARG A 349 8.16 4.60 -24.45
N VAL A 350 7.08 3.82 -24.41
CA VAL A 350 6.98 2.57 -25.18
C VAL A 350 6.21 2.87 -26.45
N ALA A 351 6.83 2.65 -27.61
CA ALA A 351 6.25 2.97 -28.91
C ALA A 351 6.11 1.70 -29.76
N ALA A 352 4.88 1.39 -30.19
CA ALA A 352 4.61 0.29 -31.10
C ALA A 352 5.10 0.65 -32.50
N PHE A 353 6.09 -0.09 -32.99
CA PHE A 353 6.71 0.16 -34.28
C PHE A 353 5.67 0.04 -35.40
N SER A 354 5.67 1.02 -36.31
CA SER A 354 4.86 1.02 -37.52
C SER A 354 5.76 1.17 -38.74
N PRO A 355 5.74 0.24 -39.71
CA PRO A 355 6.46 0.39 -40.95
C PRO A 355 6.10 1.71 -41.65
N GLY A 356 7.12 2.46 -42.11
CA GLY A 356 6.92 3.71 -42.85
C GLY A 356 6.47 4.92 -42.01
N ALA A 357 6.33 4.79 -40.69
CA ALA A 357 6.12 5.94 -39.83
C ALA A 357 7.40 6.81 -39.77
N PRO A 358 7.26 8.16 -39.69
CA PRO A 358 8.40 9.02 -39.48
C PRO A 358 9.11 8.65 -38.16
N PRO A 359 10.45 8.77 -38.09
CA PRO A 359 11.19 8.50 -36.87
C PRO A 359 10.67 9.40 -35.75
N GLU A 360 10.43 8.82 -34.59
CA GLU A 360 9.93 9.57 -33.45
C GLU A 360 11.11 10.36 -32.84
N PRO A 361 10.98 11.69 -32.64
CA PRO A 361 12.07 12.48 -32.09
C PRO A 361 12.55 11.93 -30.73
N GLN A 362 13.86 11.76 -30.60
CA GLN A 362 14.49 11.45 -29.32
C GLN A 362 14.40 12.66 -28.39
N ASP A 363 14.08 12.42 -27.13
CA ASP A 363 14.06 13.45 -26.09
C ASP A 363 14.98 12.99 -24.95
N PRO A 364 16.04 13.75 -24.60
CA PRO A 364 17.01 13.34 -23.59
C PRO A 364 16.42 13.19 -22.18
N ARG A 365 15.18 13.64 -21.96
CA ARG A 365 14.49 13.54 -20.67
C ARG A 365 13.78 12.20 -20.46
N LEU A 366 13.72 11.34 -21.47
CA LEU A 366 13.04 10.04 -21.39
C LEU A 366 13.76 8.97 -22.21
N LEU A 367 13.51 7.71 -21.89
CA LEU A 367 13.99 6.57 -22.66
C LEU A 367 12.92 6.09 -23.64
N THR A 368 13.32 5.74 -24.87
CA THR A 368 12.39 5.19 -25.87
C THR A 368 12.60 3.69 -26.02
N VAL A 369 11.54 2.92 -25.76
CA VAL A 369 11.47 1.48 -26.01
C VAL A 369 10.65 1.25 -27.27
N ALA A 370 11.26 0.66 -28.30
CA ALA A 370 10.53 0.20 -29.48
C ALA A 370 9.92 -1.17 -29.21
N LEU A 371 8.61 -1.27 -29.37
CA LEU A 371 7.87 -2.52 -29.31
C LEU A 371 7.72 -3.04 -30.75
N THR A 372 8.28 -4.22 -31.03
CA THR A 372 8.26 -4.85 -32.35
C THR A 372 7.63 -6.26 -32.25
N ARG A 373 7.28 -6.84 -33.39
CA ARG A 373 6.82 -8.24 -33.50
C ARG A 373 7.87 -9.05 -34.25
N GLY A 374 8.88 -9.56 -33.54
CA GLY A 374 9.97 -10.36 -34.12
C GLY A 374 10.93 -9.61 -35.07
N GLY A 375 10.94 -8.27 -35.02
CA GLY A 375 11.72 -7.41 -35.92
C GLY A 375 13.01 -6.86 -35.31
N ALA A 376 13.95 -6.45 -36.17
CA ALA A 376 15.23 -5.84 -35.79
C ALA A 376 15.06 -4.46 -35.11
N LEU A 377 16.11 -4.02 -34.41
CA LEU A 377 16.18 -2.74 -33.70
C LEU A 377 15.73 -1.56 -34.56
N ALA A 378 14.71 -0.83 -34.11
CA ALA A 378 14.45 0.52 -34.61
C ALA A 378 15.69 1.37 -34.30
N ALA A 379 16.31 1.95 -35.34
CA ALA A 379 17.62 2.61 -35.25
C ALA A 379 17.66 3.80 -34.27
N ASP A 380 16.50 4.31 -33.88
CA ASP A 380 16.26 5.48 -33.05
C ASP A 380 15.80 5.16 -31.61
N ALA A 381 15.57 3.89 -31.24
CA ALA A 381 15.14 3.51 -29.89
C ALA A 381 16.30 3.10 -28.95
N ASP A 382 16.25 3.45 -27.67
CA ASP A 382 17.24 3.05 -26.66
C ASP A 382 17.26 1.54 -26.42
N CYS A 383 16.05 0.96 -26.36
CA CYS A 383 15.83 -0.46 -26.13
C CYS A 383 14.72 -1.00 -27.03
N VAL A 384 14.68 -2.31 -27.20
CA VAL A 384 13.66 -3.01 -28.00
C VAL A 384 13.02 -4.12 -27.19
N ALA A 385 11.70 -4.20 -27.24
CA ALA A 385 10.91 -5.34 -26.83
C ALA A 385 10.41 -6.05 -28.09
N ALA A 386 10.97 -7.20 -28.43
CA ALA A 386 10.68 -7.89 -29.70
C ALA A 386 9.69 -9.07 -29.57
N ASP A 387 9.37 -9.45 -28.33
CA ASP A 387 8.52 -10.61 -28.05
C ASP A 387 7.06 -10.35 -28.49
N GLU A 388 6.45 -11.37 -29.09
CA GLU A 388 5.03 -11.30 -29.48
C GLU A 388 4.11 -11.09 -28.27
N ALA A 389 4.46 -11.71 -27.14
CA ALA A 389 3.75 -11.53 -25.87
C ALA A 389 3.75 -10.06 -25.40
N ALA A 390 4.88 -9.36 -25.55
CA ALA A 390 4.99 -7.94 -25.26
C ALA A 390 4.03 -7.13 -26.15
N TRP A 391 3.98 -7.45 -27.44
CA TRP A 391 3.07 -6.80 -28.37
C TRP A 391 1.60 -6.99 -27.97
N GLU A 392 1.20 -8.21 -27.64
CA GLU A 392 -0.16 -8.53 -27.20
C GLU A 392 -0.54 -7.83 -25.89
N ALA A 393 0.37 -7.79 -24.91
CA ALA A 393 0.13 -7.14 -23.63
C ALA A 393 -0.12 -5.63 -23.77
N TYR A 394 0.63 -4.95 -24.65
CA TYR A 394 0.38 -3.54 -24.95
C TYR A 394 -0.86 -3.31 -25.83
N ALA A 395 -1.23 -4.27 -26.69
CA ALA A 395 -2.51 -4.23 -27.39
C ALA A 395 -3.70 -4.26 -26.41
N LEU A 396 -3.63 -5.11 -25.39
CA LEU A 396 -4.60 -5.13 -24.29
C LEU A 396 -4.66 -3.79 -23.55
N ALA A 397 -3.50 -3.19 -23.23
CA ALA A 397 -3.45 -1.89 -22.55
C ALA A 397 -3.97 -0.71 -23.42
N ALA A 398 -3.83 -0.81 -24.75
CA ALA A 398 -4.44 0.12 -25.69
C ALA A 398 -5.95 -0.11 -25.88
N GLY A 399 -6.44 -1.33 -25.63
CA GLY A 399 -7.83 -1.71 -25.89
C GLY A 399 -8.13 -1.92 -27.38
N VAL A 400 -7.13 -2.29 -28.18
CA VAL A 400 -7.24 -2.52 -29.63
C VAL A 400 -6.81 -3.94 -29.98
N ALA A 401 -7.14 -4.42 -31.18
CA ALA A 401 -6.63 -5.72 -31.63
C ALA A 401 -5.10 -5.66 -31.84
N PRO A 402 -4.36 -6.77 -31.67
CA PRO A 402 -2.91 -6.78 -31.92
C PRO A 402 -2.53 -6.29 -33.32
N ALA A 403 -3.36 -6.53 -34.34
CA ALA A 403 -3.14 -6.05 -35.70
C ALA A 403 -3.23 -4.51 -35.82
N GLU A 404 -3.94 -3.85 -34.92
CA GLU A 404 -4.20 -2.42 -34.93
C GLU A 404 -3.23 -1.63 -34.06
N LEU A 405 -2.37 -2.27 -33.26
CA LEU A 405 -1.51 -1.58 -32.28
C LEU A 405 -0.43 -0.68 -32.91
N ALA A 406 -0.02 -0.95 -34.16
CA ALA A 406 1.10 -0.27 -34.80
C ALA A 406 0.93 1.27 -34.77
N GLY A 407 1.93 1.99 -34.28
CA GLY A 407 1.90 3.45 -34.12
C GLY A 407 1.34 3.94 -32.77
N ALA A 408 0.82 3.06 -31.91
CA ALA A 408 0.44 3.42 -30.55
C ALA A 408 1.67 3.78 -29.70
N GLN A 409 1.49 4.68 -28.74
CA GLN A 409 2.53 5.07 -27.79
C GLN A 409 2.00 5.10 -26.36
N PHE A 410 2.89 4.81 -25.42
CA PHE A 410 2.57 4.72 -24.00
C PHE A 410 3.62 5.50 -23.22
N MET A 411 3.17 6.26 -22.22
CA MET A 411 4.06 6.97 -21.32
C MET A 411 4.06 6.29 -19.95
N VAL A 412 5.25 5.93 -19.49
CA VAL A 412 5.49 5.27 -18.21
C VAL A 412 6.31 6.20 -17.33
N ASP A 413 5.89 6.38 -16.08
CA ASP A 413 6.65 7.22 -15.14
C ASP A 413 7.88 6.51 -14.56
N ARG A 414 8.67 7.28 -13.81
CA ARG A 414 9.91 6.81 -13.17
C ARG A 414 9.72 5.63 -12.22
N ARG A 415 8.48 5.35 -11.79
CA ARG A 415 8.13 4.25 -10.89
C ARG A 415 7.54 3.05 -11.63
N GLY A 416 7.37 3.13 -12.95
CA GLY A 416 6.84 2.05 -13.78
C GLY A 416 5.32 2.06 -13.93
N TRP A 417 4.64 3.16 -13.60
CA TRP A 417 3.20 3.29 -13.80
C TRP A 417 2.86 3.81 -15.18
N LEU A 418 1.83 3.24 -15.80
CA LEU A 418 1.31 3.71 -17.07
C LEU A 418 0.51 5.01 -16.82
N ARG A 419 0.92 6.10 -17.48
CA ARG A 419 0.40 7.46 -17.25
C ARG A 419 -0.38 8.02 -18.41
N ALA A 420 0.01 7.67 -19.62
CA ALA A 420 -0.63 8.14 -20.84
C ALA A 420 -0.59 7.05 -21.91
N ARG A 421 -1.56 7.10 -22.82
CA ARG A 421 -1.57 6.28 -24.03
C ARG A 421 -2.05 7.11 -25.21
N ARG A 422 -1.43 6.93 -26.34
CA ARG A 422 -1.82 7.52 -27.62
C ARG A 422 -2.11 6.40 -28.59
N LEU A 423 -3.32 6.39 -29.14
CA LEU A 423 -3.74 5.38 -30.12
C LEU A 423 -3.15 5.67 -31.51
N PRO A 424 -3.07 4.68 -32.39
CA PRO A 424 -2.67 4.86 -33.78
C PRO A 424 -3.50 5.94 -34.47
N GLY A 425 -2.85 6.79 -35.28
CA GLY A 425 -3.52 7.85 -36.04
C GLY A 425 -3.99 9.06 -35.22
N ALA A 426 -3.74 9.08 -33.90
CA ALA A 426 -3.98 10.26 -33.08
C ALA A 426 -3.02 11.42 -33.46
N ALA A 427 -3.40 12.64 -33.10
CA ALA A 427 -2.60 13.83 -33.38
C ALA A 427 -1.15 13.67 -32.85
N PRO A 428 -0.14 14.23 -33.55
CA PRO A 428 1.28 14.00 -33.22
C PRO A 428 1.70 14.59 -31.86
N ALA A 429 0.95 15.57 -31.34
CA ALA A 429 1.22 16.17 -30.03
C ALA A 429 0.41 15.45 -28.93
N TRP A 430 1.07 15.15 -27.81
CA TRP A 430 0.39 14.68 -26.59
C TRP A 430 -0.63 15.71 -26.12
N THR A 431 -1.85 15.25 -25.82
CA THR A 431 -2.95 16.10 -25.33
C THR A 431 -3.47 15.61 -23.98
N SER A 432 -4.31 16.42 -23.34
CA SER A 432 -5.04 16.00 -22.13
C SER A 432 -5.98 14.81 -22.38
N ALA A 433 -6.36 14.55 -23.64
CA ALA A 433 -7.16 13.39 -24.02
C ALA A 433 -6.36 12.07 -23.94
N ASP A 434 -5.04 12.14 -24.02
CA ASP A 434 -4.12 11.00 -23.95
C ASP A 434 -3.68 10.69 -22.51
N ASN A 435 -4.02 11.56 -21.55
CA ASN A 435 -3.68 11.39 -20.14
C ASN A 435 -4.59 10.32 -19.54
N VAL A 436 -3.99 9.26 -19.03
CA VAL A 436 -4.75 8.13 -18.54
C VAL A 436 -4.81 8.08 -17.02
N CYS A 437 -3.74 8.46 -16.29
CA CYS A 437 -3.76 8.32 -14.81
C CYS A 437 -2.94 9.36 -14.03
N GLY A 438 -3.55 9.90 -12.98
CA GLY A 438 -2.94 10.44 -11.76
C GLY A 438 -3.32 9.57 -10.54
N PRO A 439 -2.96 9.98 -9.31
CA PRO A 439 -3.17 9.17 -8.09
C PRO A 439 -4.62 8.76 -7.81
N GLY A 440 -5.61 9.47 -8.36
CA GLY A 440 -7.04 9.18 -8.25
C GLY A 440 -7.73 8.85 -9.58
N GLY A 441 -6.99 8.39 -10.59
CA GLY A 441 -7.51 8.18 -11.95
C GLY A 441 -7.18 9.35 -12.89
N ARG A 442 -7.90 9.47 -14.02
CA ARG A 442 -7.62 10.41 -15.13
C ARG A 442 -7.26 11.82 -14.63
N MET A 443 -6.16 12.40 -15.13
CA MET A 443 -5.77 13.78 -14.81
C MET A 443 -6.65 14.76 -15.61
N GLU A 444 -7.92 14.87 -15.26
CA GLU A 444 -8.94 15.59 -16.05
C GLU A 444 -8.67 17.09 -16.21
N ASN A 445 -7.85 17.70 -15.35
CA ASN A 445 -7.55 19.13 -15.35
C ASN A 445 -6.14 19.54 -15.77
N THR A 446 -5.30 18.63 -16.25
CA THR A 446 -4.01 19.04 -16.82
C THR A 446 -4.16 19.30 -18.31
N SER A 447 -4.18 20.57 -18.70
CA SER A 447 -3.99 21.07 -20.06
C SER A 447 -2.57 20.79 -20.57
N ALA A 448 -2.10 19.54 -20.45
CA ALA A 448 -0.80 19.15 -20.96
C ALA A 448 -0.86 19.23 -22.50
N GLN A 449 -0.31 20.31 -23.04
CA GLN A 449 -0.11 20.50 -24.47
C GLN A 449 1.34 20.10 -24.78
N GLY A 450 1.53 18.87 -25.25
CA GLY A 450 2.82 18.34 -25.65
C GLY A 450 3.60 17.60 -24.54
N LEU A 451 4.69 16.96 -24.96
CA LEU A 451 5.48 16.03 -24.17
C LEU A 451 6.06 16.66 -22.89
N GLY A 452 6.56 17.89 -22.96
CA GLY A 452 7.16 18.55 -21.80
C GLY A 452 6.17 18.81 -20.65
N ALA A 453 4.95 19.23 -20.99
CA ALA A 453 3.89 19.45 -20.00
C ALA A 453 3.41 18.12 -19.39
N LEU A 454 3.35 17.05 -20.19
CA LEU A 454 3.03 15.71 -19.72
C LEU A 454 4.04 15.20 -18.69
N LEU A 455 5.34 15.28 -19.00
CA LEU A 455 6.40 14.86 -18.08
C LEU A 455 6.37 15.65 -16.75
N LEU A 456 6.17 16.97 -16.83
CA LEU A 456 6.01 17.81 -15.63
C LEU A 456 4.77 17.45 -14.81
N ALA A 457 3.64 17.13 -15.46
CA ALA A 457 2.43 16.69 -14.78
C ALA A 457 2.65 15.35 -14.06
N MET A 458 3.35 14.41 -14.70
CA MET A 458 3.70 13.11 -14.10
C MET A 458 4.57 13.27 -12.85
N ASP A 459 5.56 14.17 -12.90
CA ASP A 459 6.47 14.44 -11.78
C ASP A 459 5.78 15.19 -10.63
N ARG A 460 4.81 16.08 -10.93
CA ARG A 460 4.04 16.80 -9.89
C ARG A 460 3.01 15.93 -9.17
N ALA A 461 2.54 14.87 -9.81
CA ALA A 461 1.54 13.95 -9.28
C ALA A 461 2.06 12.50 -9.33
N PRO A 462 3.06 12.15 -8.50
CA PRO A 462 3.59 10.80 -8.48
C PRO A 462 2.58 9.82 -7.86
N ILE A 463 2.53 8.60 -8.39
CA ILE A 463 1.75 7.52 -7.78
C ILE A 463 2.57 6.95 -6.62
N GLU A 464 2.15 7.20 -5.38
CA GLU A 464 2.86 6.84 -4.13
C GLU A 464 2.69 5.39 -3.67
N ILE A 465 2.28 4.53 -4.61
CA ILE A 465 2.05 3.13 -4.34
C ILE A 465 3.36 2.36 -4.59
N PRO A 466 4.00 1.78 -3.56
CA PRO A 466 5.21 0.99 -3.71
C PRO A 466 4.84 -0.28 -4.45
N ASP A 467 5.68 -0.59 -5.42
CA ASP A 467 5.63 -1.88 -6.10
C ASP A 467 6.12 -2.94 -5.11
N THR A 468 5.17 -3.72 -4.61
CA THR A 468 5.39 -4.83 -3.66
C THR A 468 5.25 -6.18 -4.36
N ARG A 469 5.12 -6.17 -5.69
CA ARG A 469 5.08 -7.38 -6.51
C ARG A 469 6.44 -8.09 -6.41
N ARG A 470 6.42 -9.42 -6.47
CA ARG A 470 7.65 -10.23 -6.52
C ARG A 470 8.52 -9.75 -7.68
N ARG A 471 9.83 -9.62 -7.49
CA ARG A 471 10.76 -9.37 -8.61
C ARG A 471 11.02 -10.71 -9.32
N GLN A 472 11.10 -10.70 -10.65
CA GLN A 472 11.54 -11.87 -11.41
C GLN A 472 13.04 -12.06 -11.27
#